data_AF-M8C5B3-F1
#
_entry.id   AF-M8C5B3-F1
#
_cell.length_a   1.000
_cell.length_b   1.000
_cell.length_c   1.000
_cell.angle_alpha   90.00
_cell.angle_beta   90.00
_cell.angle_gamma   90.00
#
_symmetry.space_group_name_H-M   'P 1'
#
loop_
_entity.id
_entity.type
_entity.pdbx_description
1 polymer ?
#
loop_
_entity_poly.entity_id
_entity_poly.type
_entity_poly.pdbx_seq_one_letter_code
_entity_poly.pdbx_strand_id
1 'polypeptide(L)'
;MAPRLSPCTRTSAATIPRQVSFHFSDATGCKLACAEVLCCFIVSFDYATSSTLIFQSFLTFMDSSLHVIAYSDGQVKVYELLDSLELDKWQLQAELQNITDPVSRIGKPACISASIAWSPRRGEGQQASFAIGFNSDSPNFNSCKIWEFEEAHQRWLPLIELGSPEDKGERVHALAWAPNIGRPYEMIAVATCKGIAVWHVGFNPESDGRLSTENVAVLPGHNGEVWQLEWDMGGMTLASTGVDGMVRLWQANLNGVWHEQAVLDCNGSHQ
;
A
#
# COMPACT_ATOMS: atom_id res chain seq x y z
N MET A 1 -6.94 40.95 -30.50
CA MET A 1 -6.74 41.38 -29.11
C MET A 1 -6.65 40.10 -28.28
N ALA A 2 -5.44 39.58 -28.07
CA ALA A 2 -5.20 38.34 -27.33
C ALA A 2 -5.00 38.68 -25.84
N PRO A 3 -5.57 37.93 -24.89
CA PRO A 3 -5.34 38.18 -23.48
C PRO A 3 -3.92 37.76 -23.10
N ARG A 4 -3.21 38.67 -22.42
CA ARG A 4 -1.89 38.42 -21.84
C ARG A 4 -2.07 37.57 -20.58
N LEU A 5 -1.42 36.41 -20.53
CA LEU A 5 -1.32 35.60 -19.31
C LEU A 5 -0.37 36.31 -18.33
N SER A 6 -0.86 36.57 -17.12
CA SER A 6 -0.07 37.05 -15.99
C SER A 6 0.74 35.91 -15.37
N PRO A 7 1.99 36.13 -14.93
CA PRO A 7 2.80 35.08 -14.31
C PRO A 7 2.27 34.76 -12.92
N CYS A 8 1.95 33.48 -12.68
CA CYS A 8 1.54 32.98 -11.38
C CYS A 8 2.75 32.97 -10.43
N THR A 9 2.68 33.75 -9.35
CA THR A 9 3.74 33.88 -8.34
C THR A 9 3.77 32.68 -7.40
N ARG A 10 4.95 32.04 -7.31
CA ARG A 10 5.47 31.11 -6.27
C ARG A 10 4.44 30.23 -5.56
N THR A 11 4.34 28.98 -6.03
CA THR A 11 3.89 27.83 -5.23
C THR A 11 4.91 27.52 -4.13
N SER A 12 4.44 27.39 -2.89
CA SER A 12 5.17 26.72 -1.83
C SER A 12 5.41 25.27 -2.25
N ALA A 13 6.65 24.82 -2.22
CA ALA A 13 7.00 23.44 -2.50
C ALA A 13 6.30 22.53 -1.49
N ALA A 14 5.24 21.85 -1.93
CA ALA A 14 4.78 20.64 -1.26
C ALA A 14 5.91 19.61 -1.45
N THR A 15 6.50 19.15 -0.34
CA THR A 15 7.47 18.07 -0.36
C THR A 15 6.76 16.82 -0.86
N ILE A 16 6.91 16.53 -2.15
CA ILE A 16 6.49 15.25 -2.73
C ILE A 16 7.30 14.16 -2.01
N PRO A 17 6.67 13.14 -1.40
CA PRO A 17 7.43 12.06 -0.78
C PRO A 17 8.31 11.41 -1.84
N ARG A 18 9.58 11.18 -1.50
CA ARG A 18 10.57 10.53 -2.37
C ARG A 18 10.20 9.06 -2.53
N GLN A 19 9.25 8.76 -3.41
CA GLN A 19 8.98 7.40 -3.85
C GLN A 19 9.94 7.10 -5.00
N VAL A 20 11.07 6.46 -4.70
CA VAL A 20 11.73 5.65 -5.74
C VAL A 20 10.82 4.45 -5.89
N SER A 21 10.11 4.32 -7.00
CA SER A 21 9.30 3.14 -7.29
C SER A 21 10.12 2.18 -8.14
N PHE A 22 10.47 1.02 -7.60
CA PHE A 22 10.71 -0.14 -8.45
C PHE A 22 9.36 -0.57 -9.04
N HIS A 23 9.37 -0.88 -10.34
CA HIS A 23 8.23 -1.46 -11.02
C HIS A 23 8.76 -2.62 -11.85
N PHE A 24 8.42 -3.85 -11.47
CA PHE A 24 8.50 -4.97 -12.40
C PHE A 24 7.49 -4.72 -13.53
N SER A 25 7.99 -4.29 -14.69
CA SER A 25 7.19 -3.96 -15.87
C SER A 25 6.28 -5.14 -16.24
N ASP A 26 4.97 -4.90 -16.15
CA ASP A 26 3.98 -5.67 -16.92
C ASP A 26 4.26 -5.44 -18.43
N ALA A 27 4.02 -6.42 -19.29
CA ALA A 27 4.44 -6.40 -20.69
C ALA A 27 3.78 -5.31 -21.59
N THR A 28 3.01 -4.38 -21.01
CA THR A 28 2.20 -3.40 -21.77
C THR A 28 2.71 -1.96 -21.73
N GLY A 29 3.68 -1.57 -20.89
CA GLY A 29 4.32 -0.24 -20.93
C GLY A 29 3.43 0.99 -20.69
N CYS A 30 2.09 0.88 -20.74
CA CYS A 30 1.13 1.97 -20.64
C CYS A 30 0.87 2.47 -19.22
N LYS A 31 1.26 1.72 -18.18
CA LYS A 31 0.93 2.07 -16.79
C LYS A 31 1.68 3.31 -16.26
N LEU A 32 2.95 3.53 -16.66
CA LEU A 32 3.76 4.64 -16.14
C LEU A 32 3.26 6.02 -16.60
N ALA A 33 2.91 6.16 -17.88
CA ALA A 33 2.44 7.45 -18.41
C ALA A 33 1.05 7.84 -17.86
N CYS A 34 0.15 6.87 -17.64
CA CYS A 34 -1.15 7.14 -17.02
C CYS A 34 -1.02 7.55 -15.55
N ALA A 35 -0.12 6.92 -14.78
CA ALA A 35 0.05 7.21 -13.36
C ALA A 35 0.56 8.63 -13.08
N GLU A 36 1.51 9.14 -13.87
CA GLU A 36 2.01 10.52 -13.71
C GLU A 36 0.95 11.57 -14.09
N VAL A 37 0.20 11.34 -15.18
CA VAL A 37 -0.88 12.24 -15.61
C VAL A 37 -2.02 12.25 -14.59
N LEU A 38 -2.45 11.09 -14.10
CA LEU A 38 -3.49 10.96 -13.08
C LEU A 38 -3.08 11.61 -11.74
N CYS A 39 -1.81 11.46 -11.32
CA CYS A 39 -1.28 12.13 -10.12
C CYS A 39 -1.49 13.65 -10.15
N CYS A 40 -1.25 14.30 -11.30
CA CYS A 40 -1.41 15.75 -11.44
C CYS A 40 -2.88 16.21 -11.37
N PHE A 41 -3.81 15.43 -11.94
CA PHE A 41 -5.24 15.77 -11.90
C PHE A 41 -5.81 15.66 -10.48
N ILE A 42 -5.40 14.66 -9.69
CA ILE A 42 -6.03 14.39 -8.38
C ILE A 42 -5.56 15.36 -7.29
N VAL A 43 -4.32 15.85 -7.33
CA VAL A 43 -3.88 16.96 -6.47
C VAL A 43 -4.80 18.19 -6.64
N SER A 44 -5.48 18.34 -7.78
CA SER A 44 -6.44 19.42 -8.02
C SER A 44 -7.83 19.19 -7.41
N PHE A 45 -8.22 17.94 -7.13
CA PHE A 45 -9.55 17.62 -6.59
C PHE A 45 -9.66 17.82 -5.06
N ASP A 46 -8.57 17.68 -4.32
CA ASP A 46 -8.61 17.57 -2.85
C ASP A 46 -8.28 18.87 -2.08
N TYR A 47 -8.41 20.03 -2.72
CA TYR A 47 -8.25 21.32 -2.05
C TYR A 47 -9.31 21.58 -0.95
N ALA A 48 -10.31 20.69 -0.80
CA ALA A 48 -11.41 20.83 0.15
C ALA A 48 -11.12 20.23 1.53
N THR A 49 -10.14 19.33 1.67
CA THR A 49 -9.81 18.72 2.96
C THR A 49 -8.75 19.54 3.70
N SER A 50 -8.91 19.73 5.01
CA SER A 50 -7.89 20.39 5.85
C SER A 50 -6.64 19.53 6.10
N SER A 51 -6.65 18.29 5.62
CA SER A 51 -5.69 17.24 5.94
C SER A 51 -4.80 16.98 4.73
N THR A 52 -3.51 16.70 4.95
CA THR A 52 -2.55 16.55 3.85
C THR A 52 -2.64 15.13 3.28
N LEU A 53 -2.63 14.99 1.95
CA LEU A 53 -2.47 13.69 1.28
C LEU A 53 -1.07 13.14 1.57
N ILE A 54 -1.00 11.92 2.10
CA ILE A 54 0.28 11.28 2.47
C ILE A 54 0.62 10.05 1.62
N PHE A 55 -0.38 9.41 0.99
CA PHE A 55 -0.17 8.30 0.08
C PHE A 55 -1.34 8.16 -0.90
N GLN A 56 -1.07 7.66 -2.10
CA GLN A 56 -2.10 7.32 -3.07
C GLN A 56 -1.72 6.06 -3.86
N SER A 57 -2.71 5.27 -4.26
CA SER A 57 -2.50 4.06 -5.03
C SER A 57 -3.66 3.79 -5.99
N PHE A 58 -3.35 3.31 -7.19
CA PHE A 58 -4.32 3.00 -8.23
C PHE A 58 -4.38 1.50 -8.47
N LEU A 59 -5.58 1.00 -8.77
CA LEU A 59 -5.80 -0.33 -9.28
C LEU A 59 -6.74 -0.27 -10.48
N THR A 60 -6.36 -0.93 -11.57
CA THR A 60 -7.20 -1.05 -12.76
C THR A 60 -7.59 -2.51 -12.95
N PHE A 61 -8.88 -2.78 -12.85
CA PHE A 61 -9.54 -4.03 -13.24
C PHE A 61 -9.98 -3.98 -14.70
N MET A 62 -10.52 -5.10 -15.19
CA MET A 62 -10.99 -5.20 -16.58
C MET A 62 -12.17 -4.27 -16.87
N ASP A 63 -12.97 -3.95 -15.86
CA ASP A 63 -14.23 -3.19 -15.93
C ASP A 63 -14.30 -2.00 -14.96
N SER A 64 -13.49 -1.97 -13.91
CA SER A 64 -13.45 -0.88 -12.93
C SER A 64 -12.04 -0.34 -12.71
N SER A 65 -11.90 0.94 -12.36
CA SER A 65 -10.65 1.51 -11.87
C SER A 65 -10.88 2.10 -10.49
N LEU A 66 -10.06 1.69 -9.54
CA LEU A 66 -10.10 2.14 -8.16
C LEU A 66 -8.89 3.00 -7.84
N HIS A 67 -9.13 3.98 -6.99
CA HIS A 67 -8.09 4.86 -6.46
C HIS A 67 -8.27 4.98 -4.96
N VAL A 68 -7.21 4.70 -4.21
CA VAL A 68 -7.23 4.81 -2.75
C VAL A 68 -6.26 5.89 -2.32
N ILE A 69 -6.75 6.81 -1.50
CA ILE A 69 -5.99 7.92 -0.95
C ILE A 69 -5.94 7.78 0.57
N ALA A 70 -4.77 7.94 1.15
CA ALA A 70 -4.59 8.03 2.60
C ALA A 70 -4.15 9.45 3.00
N TYR A 71 -4.71 9.92 4.12
CA TYR A 71 -4.52 11.29 4.62
C TYR A 71 -3.77 11.31 5.95
N SER A 72 -3.19 12.47 6.26
CA SER A 72 -2.42 12.72 7.48
C SER A 72 -3.24 12.60 8.77
N ASP A 73 -4.57 12.62 8.70
CA ASP A 73 -5.47 12.43 9.85
C ASP A 73 -5.99 10.99 9.97
N GLY A 74 -5.41 10.04 9.22
CA GLY A 74 -5.76 8.63 9.27
C GLY A 74 -7.04 8.27 8.52
N GLN A 75 -7.68 9.21 7.82
CA GLN A 75 -8.74 8.89 6.88
C GLN A 75 -8.16 8.21 5.65
N VAL A 76 -8.98 7.34 5.05
CA VAL A 76 -8.71 6.69 3.78
C VAL A 76 -9.94 6.85 2.91
N LYS A 77 -9.77 7.27 1.67
CA LYS A 77 -10.88 7.40 0.72
C LYS A 77 -10.65 6.47 -0.45
N VAL A 78 -11.72 5.77 -0.84
CA VAL A 78 -11.75 4.91 -2.02
C VAL A 78 -12.62 5.58 -3.06
N TYR A 79 -12.07 5.76 -4.25
CA TYR A 79 -12.76 6.31 -5.41
C TYR A 79 -12.86 5.25 -6.49
N GLU A 80 -13.95 5.29 -7.22
CA GLU A 80 -14.21 4.45 -8.37
C GLU A 80 -14.41 5.33 -9.60
N LEU A 81 -13.79 4.93 -10.71
CA LEU A 81 -13.97 5.58 -12.00
C LEU A 81 -15.28 5.07 -12.62
N LEU A 82 -16.22 5.98 -12.87
CA LEU A 82 -17.54 5.64 -13.40
C LEU A 82 -17.52 5.25 -14.88
N ASP A 83 -16.59 5.84 -15.64
CA ASP A 83 -16.42 5.56 -17.06
C ASP A 83 -14.93 5.53 -17.41
N SER A 84 -14.49 4.38 -17.92
CA SER A 84 -13.11 4.16 -18.39
C SER A 84 -12.67 5.10 -19.52
N LEU A 85 -13.62 5.68 -20.27
CA LEU A 85 -13.35 6.62 -21.36
C LEU A 85 -13.25 8.07 -20.87
N GLU A 86 -13.80 8.37 -19.69
CA GLU A 86 -13.83 9.70 -19.09
C GLU A 86 -13.06 9.71 -17.77
N LEU A 87 -11.72 9.73 -17.89
CA LEU A 87 -10.76 9.62 -16.77
C LEU A 87 -10.86 10.71 -15.70
N ASP A 88 -11.73 11.72 -15.88
CA ASP A 88 -12.00 12.79 -14.94
C ASP A 88 -13.23 12.52 -14.04
N LYS A 89 -14.01 11.47 -14.30
CA LYS A 89 -15.25 11.16 -13.55
C LYS A 89 -15.05 10.12 -12.45
N TRP A 90 -14.25 10.50 -11.45
CA TRP A 90 -14.07 9.71 -10.23
C TRP A 90 -15.16 10.02 -9.20
N GLN A 91 -15.76 8.99 -8.63
CA GLN A 91 -16.76 9.11 -7.57
C GLN A 91 -16.23 8.52 -6.26
N LEU A 92 -16.49 9.20 -5.15
CA LEU A 92 -16.20 8.68 -3.81
C LEU A 92 -17.09 7.46 -3.54
N GLN A 93 -16.44 6.31 -3.38
CA GLN A 93 -17.09 5.03 -3.09
C GLN A 93 -17.17 4.77 -1.58
N ALA A 94 -16.11 5.08 -0.83
CA ALA A 94 -16.08 4.88 0.61
C ALA A 94 -15.10 5.81 1.34
N GLU A 95 -15.42 6.09 2.61
CA GLU A 95 -14.51 6.71 3.59
C GLU A 95 -14.24 5.71 4.72
N LEU A 96 -12.98 5.38 4.95
CA LEU A 96 -12.52 4.36 5.89
C LEU A 96 -11.59 4.97 6.94
N GLN A 97 -11.49 4.31 8.08
CA GLN A 97 -10.49 4.61 9.10
C GLN A 97 -9.81 3.32 9.53
N ASN A 98 -8.50 3.36 9.70
CA ASN A 98 -7.72 2.18 10.07
C ASN A 98 -7.77 1.87 11.58
N ILE A 99 -8.93 2.03 12.23
CA ILE A 99 -9.14 1.79 13.68
C ILE A 99 -10.19 0.68 13.85
N THR A 100 -9.98 -0.21 14.83
CA THR A 100 -10.92 -1.31 15.13
C THR A 100 -11.76 -1.03 16.40
N ASP A 101 -11.36 -0.06 17.24
CA ASP A 101 -12.03 0.24 18.51
C ASP A 101 -13.09 1.36 18.39
N PRO A 102 -14.39 1.02 18.53
CA PRO A 102 -15.49 1.98 18.41
C PRO A 102 -15.59 2.99 19.57
N VAL A 103 -14.84 2.85 20.67
CA VAL A 103 -15.00 3.68 21.89
C VAL A 103 -14.10 4.92 21.90
N SER A 104 -13.21 5.04 20.92
CA SER A 104 -12.08 5.94 21.06
C SER A 104 -12.42 7.39 20.68
N ARG A 105 -12.60 8.26 21.69
CA ARG A 105 -12.56 9.73 21.56
C ARG A 105 -11.10 10.19 21.37
N ILE A 106 -10.42 9.68 20.36
CA ILE A 106 -9.02 10.03 20.10
C ILE A 106 -9.01 11.39 19.40
N GLY A 107 -8.02 12.21 19.74
CA GLY A 107 -7.70 13.37 18.91
C GLY A 107 -7.41 12.92 17.47
N LYS A 108 -7.44 13.85 16.51
CA LYS A 108 -7.02 13.52 15.15
C LYS A 108 -5.56 13.05 15.20
N PRO A 109 -5.23 11.84 14.71
CA PRO A 109 -3.85 11.37 14.71
C PRO A 109 -3.02 12.24 13.77
N ALA A 110 -1.70 12.20 13.94
CA ALA A 110 -0.76 12.68 12.93
C ALA A 110 -0.08 11.47 12.27
N CYS A 111 -0.64 11.05 11.13
CA CYS A 111 -0.04 10.06 10.25
C CYS A 111 1.05 10.71 9.38
N ILE A 112 2.29 10.28 9.57
CA ILE A 112 3.47 10.78 8.86
C ILE A 112 3.54 10.17 7.46
N SER A 113 3.25 8.89 7.34
CA SER A 113 3.17 8.17 6.07
C SER A 113 2.17 7.03 6.15
N ALA A 114 1.79 6.52 4.97
CA ALA A 114 1.01 5.31 4.82
C ALA A 114 1.62 4.46 3.70
N SER A 115 1.28 3.18 3.67
CA SER A 115 1.62 2.28 2.56
C SER A 115 0.38 1.48 2.20
N ILE A 116 0.13 1.29 0.91
CA ILE A 116 -0.98 0.49 0.40
C ILE A 116 -0.45 -0.54 -0.60
N ALA A 117 -0.91 -1.79 -0.48
CA ALA A 117 -0.62 -2.85 -1.42
C ALA A 117 -1.91 -3.55 -1.85
N TRP A 118 -2.20 -3.57 -3.15
CA TRP A 118 -3.38 -4.22 -3.71
C TRP A 118 -3.17 -5.74 -3.85
N SER A 119 -4.24 -6.50 -3.63
CA SER A 119 -4.25 -7.93 -3.97
C SER A 119 -4.06 -8.13 -5.47
N PRO A 120 -3.01 -8.83 -5.92
CA PRO A 120 -2.81 -9.11 -7.34
C PRO A 120 -3.80 -10.18 -7.80
N ARG A 121 -4.50 -9.89 -8.90
CA ARG A 121 -5.53 -10.71 -9.57
C ARG A 121 -5.62 -12.19 -9.16
N ARG A 122 -6.84 -12.65 -8.87
CA ARG A 122 -7.28 -14.03 -9.15
C ARG A 122 -8.55 -14.02 -10.00
N GLY A 123 -8.45 -14.56 -11.22
CA GLY A 123 -9.59 -15.04 -12.01
C GLY A 123 -10.77 -14.07 -12.18
N GLU A 124 -11.90 -14.63 -12.64
CA GLU A 124 -13.20 -13.95 -12.63
C GLU A 124 -13.85 -14.17 -11.25
N GLY A 125 -14.39 -13.10 -10.65
CA GLY A 125 -15.21 -13.19 -9.44
C GLY A 125 -14.50 -13.04 -8.09
N GLN A 126 -13.21 -12.64 -8.06
CA GLN A 126 -12.58 -12.23 -6.81
C GLN A 126 -12.88 -10.77 -6.48
N GLN A 127 -13.28 -10.52 -5.23
CA GLN A 127 -13.52 -9.19 -4.69
C GLN A 127 -12.23 -8.35 -4.65
N ALA A 128 -12.37 -7.04 -4.83
CA ALA A 128 -11.25 -6.12 -4.73
C ALA A 128 -10.78 -6.03 -3.28
N SER A 129 -9.47 -6.23 -3.06
CA SER A 129 -8.87 -6.22 -1.73
C SER A 129 -7.54 -5.47 -1.72
N PHE A 130 -7.26 -4.78 -0.63
CA PHE A 130 -5.97 -4.11 -0.41
C PHE A 130 -5.55 -4.16 1.05
N ALA A 131 -4.24 -4.19 1.27
CA ALA A 131 -3.63 -4.00 2.57
C ALA A 131 -3.23 -2.53 2.74
N ILE A 132 -3.45 -1.98 3.93
CA ILE A 132 -3.01 -0.64 4.31
C ILE A 132 -2.39 -0.64 5.70
N GLY A 133 -1.37 0.19 5.89
CA GLY A 133 -0.76 0.45 7.18
C GLY A 133 -0.25 1.88 7.27
N PHE A 134 -0.15 2.38 8.49
CA PHE A 134 0.26 3.75 8.77
C PHE A 134 1.51 3.80 9.65
N ASN A 135 2.29 4.87 9.45
CA ASN A 135 3.25 5.38 10.41
C ASN A 135 2.65 6.60 11.10
N SER A 136 2.01 6.37 12.24
CA SER A 136 1.32 7.38 13.04
C SER A 136 1.96 7.55 14.41
N ASP A 137 1.79 8.75 14.97
CA ASP A 137 2.01 9.02 16.39
C ASP A 137 1.04 8.26 17.31
N SER A 138 -0.08 7.79 16.75
CA SER A 138 -1.15 7.12 17.46
C SER A 138 -1.13 5.61 17.17
N PRO A 139 -0.77 4.76 18.16
CA PRO A 139 -0.61 3.31 17.96
C PRO A 139 -1.84 2.60 17.36
N ASN A 140 -3.05 3.10 17.64
CA ASN A 140 -4.30 2.50 17.17
C ASN A 140 -4.49 2.55 15.65
N PHE A 141 -3.71 3.36 14.93
CA PHE A 141 -3.72 3.45 13.46
C PHE A 141 -2.65 2.61 12.79
N ASN A 142 -1.66 2.17 13.56
CA ASN A 142 -0.43 1.59 13.03
C ASN A 142 -0.57 0.11 12.62
N SER A 143 -1.71 -0.55 12.90
CA SER A 143 -1.88 -1.93 12.48
C SER A 143 -2.07 -2.07 10.97
N CYS A 144 -1.41 -3.06 10.36
CA CYS A 144 -1.65 -3.39 8.97
C CYS A 144 -2.99 -4.11 8.84
N LYS A 145 -3.91 -3.61 8.01
CA LYS A 145 -5.21 -4.23 7.78
C LYS A 145 -5.46 -4.50 6.31
N ILE A 146 -6.14 -5.61 6.07
CA ILE A 146 -6.67 -5.97 4.76
C ILE A 146 -8.13 -5.58 4.72
N TRP A 147 -8.47 -4.77 3.72
CA TRP A 147 -9.82 -4.38 3.39
C TRP A 147 -10.26 -5.13 2.14
N GLU A 148 -11.51 -5.58 2.12
CA GLU A 148 -12.13 -6.28 1.01
C GLU A 148 -13.49 -5.64 0.67
N PHE A 149 -13.78 -5.55 -0.61
CA PHE A 149 -15.03 -5.01 -1.11
C PHE A 149 -16.11 -6.08 -1.17
N GLU A 150 -17.10 -5.96 -0.30
CA GLU A 150 -18.25 -6.85 -0.26
C GLU A 150 -19.31 -6.42 -1.29
N GLU A 151 -19.38 -7.13 -2.41
CA GLU A 151 -20.33 -6.80 -3.50
C GLU A 151 -21.79 -6.84 -3.07
N ALA A 152 -22.17 -7.75 -2.17
CA ALA A 152 -23.56 -7.93 -1.74
C ALA A 152 -24.14 -6.68 -1.06
N HIS A 153 -23.31 -5.93 -0.32
CA HIS A 153 -23.69 -4.72 0.39
C HIS A 153 -23.06 -3.45 -0.18
N GLN A 154 -22.25 -3.57 -1.23
CA GLN A 154 -21.53 -2.46 -1.89
C GLN A 154 -20.73 -1.63 -0.88
N ARG A 155 -19.92 -2.30 -0.05
CA ARG A 155 -19.13 -1.65 0.99
C ARG A 155 -17.80 -2.33 1.22
N TRP A 156 -16.83 -1.54 1.66
CA TRP A 156 -15.54 -2.05 2.13
C TRP A 156 -15.62 -2.51 3.58
N LEU A 157 -15.08 -3.68 3.85
CA LEU A 157 -15.01 -4.26 5.19
C LEU A 157 -13.57 -4.59 5.59
N PRO A 158 -13.22 -4.42 6.88
CA PRO A 158 -11.95 -4.90 7.39
C PRO A 158 -12.02 -6.43 7.47
N LEU A 159 -11.26 -7.10 6.63
CA LEU A 159 -11.21 -8.56 6.54
C LEU A 159 -10.27 -9.15 7.61
N ILE A 160 -9.07 -8.58 7.73
CA ILE A 160 -8.00 -9.06 8.63
C ILE A 160 -7.21 -7.88 9.17
N GLU A 161 -6.78 -7.98 10.43
CA GLU A 161 -5.72 -7.15 11.02
C GLU A 161 -4.49 -8.05 11.22
N LEU A 162 -3.40 -7.77 10.50
CA LEU A 162 -2.14 -8.50 10.59
C LEU A 162 -1.36 -8.05 11.82
N GLY A 163 -0.67 -9.00 12.46
CA GLY A 163 0.09 -8.77 13.70
C GLY A 163 -0.47 -9.58 14.87
N SER A 164 0.43 -9.95 15.78
CA SER A 164 0.01 -10.50 17.08
C SER A 164 -0.53 -9.40 17.98
N PRO A 165 -1.27 -9.72 19.07
CA PRO A 165 -1.66 -8.73 20.07
C PRO A 165 -0.48 -7.95 20.67
N GLU A 166 0.72 -8.54 20.69
CA GLU A 166 1.95 -7.93 21.19
C GLU A 166 2.59 -6.95 20.20
N ASP A 167 2.27 -7.09 18.90
CA ASP A 167 2.73 -6.20 17.82
C ASP A 167 1.77 -5.03 17.57
N LYS A 168 0.68 -4.93 18.35
CA LYS A 168 -0.28 -3.82 18.21
C LYS A 168 0.40 -2.49 18.48
N GLY A 169 0.37 -1.61 17.49
CA GLY A 169 0.93 -0.26 17.58
C GLY A 169 2.24 -0.05 16.84
N GLU A 170 2.83 -1.11 16.29
CA GLU A 170 4.04 -1.04 15.46
C GLU A 170 3.78 -0.24 14.18
N ARG A 171 4.55 0.84 13.98
CA ARG A 171 4.46 1.67 12.78
C ARG A 171 4.77 0.83 11.54
N VAL A 172 3.91 0.94 10.53
CA VAL A 172 4.12 0.29 9.23
C VAL A 172 4.81 1.29 8.32
N HIS A 173 6.00 0.93 7.85
CA HIS A 173 6.80 1.77 6.96
C HIS A 173 6.54 1.45 5.49
N ALA A 174 6.38 0.17 5.15
CA ALA A 174 6.10 -0.29 3.79
C ALA A 174 5.31 -1.61 3.79
N LEU A 175 4.50 -1.81 2.75
CA LEU A 175 3.71 -3.01 2.50
C LEU A 175 3.89 -3.48 1.06
N ALA A 176 3.88 -4.79 0.84
CA ALA A 176 3.79 -5.37 -0.49
C ALA A 176 3.00 -6.68 -0.48
N TRP A 177 2.09 -6.84 -1.45
CA TRP A 177 1.28 -8.05 -1.63
C TRP A 177 1.86 -8.85 -2.81
N ALA A 178 2.19 -10.11 -2.56
CA ALA A 178 2.84 -10.96 -3.56
C ALA A 178 1.85 -11.49 -4.60
N PRO A 179 2.19 -11.52 -5.89
CA PRO A 179 1.41 -12.22 -6.90
C PRO A 179 1.25 -13.71 -6.57
N ASN A 180 0.03 -14.22 -6.58
CA ASN A 180 -0.23 -15.57 -6.11
C ASN A 180 -0.31 -16.61 -7.24
N ILE A 181 0.83 -17.17 -7.62
CA ILE A 181 0.90 -18.21 -8.65
C ILE A 181 0.99 -19.58 -7.97
N GLY A 182 -0.17 -20.20 -7.77
CA GLY A 182 -0.27 -21.60 -7.34
C GLY A 182 -0.03 -21.86 -5.85
N ARG A 183 -0.09 -20.84 -4.97
CA ARG A 183 0.01 -21.04 -3.52
C ARG A 183 -1.37 -21.18 -2.86
N PRO A 184 -1.51 -22.02 -1.82
CA PRO A 184 -2.76 -22.18 -1.09
C PRO A 184 -3.03 -21.06 -0.05
N TYR A 185 -2.25 -19.98 -0.08
CA TYR A 185 -2.35 -18.82 0.79
C TYR A 185 -1.88 -17.57 0.03
N GLU A 186 -2.39 -16.40 0.37
CA GLU A 186 -1.81 -15.10 0.01
C GLU A 186 -0.52 -14.86 0.79
N MET A 187 0.38 -14.08 0.22
CA MET A 187 1.62 -13.68 0.88
C MET A 187 1.75 -12.16 0.89
N ILE A 188 1.97 -11.60 2.09
CA ILE A 188 2.06 -10.15 2.30
C ILE A 188 3.31 -9.86 3.12
N ALA A 189 4.12 -8.91 2.65
CA ALA A 189 5.27 -8.41 3.38
C ALA A 189 4.92 -7.09 4.07
N VAL A 190 5.27 -6.97 5.35
CA VAL A 190 5.03 -5.81 6.20
C VAL A 190 6.34 -5.37 6.83
N ALA A 191 6.83 -4.18 6.49
CA ALA A 191 7.99 -3.60 7.16
C ALA A 191 7.57 -2.77 8.37
N THR A 192 8.09 -3.12 9.53
CA THR A 192 7.95 -2.37 10.79
C THR A 192 9.32 -1.99 11.33
N CYS A 193 9.38 -1.41 12.52
CA CYS A 193 10.63 -1.12 13.21
C CYS A 193 11.40 -2.38 13.66
N LYS A 194 10.74 -3.55 13.73
CA LYS A 194 11.36 -4.83 14.08
C LYS A 194 12.02 -5.56 12.91
N GLY A 195 11.74 -5.12 11.67
CA GLY A 195 12.19 -5.78 10.46
C GLY A 195 11.08 -5.93 9.43
N ILE A 196 11.20 -6.92 8.55
CA ILE A 196 10.20 -7.20 7.51
C ILE A 196 9.52 -8.53 7.85
N ALA A 197 8.26 -8.48 8.28
CA ALA A 197 7.45 -9.65 8.51
C ALA A 197 6.84 -10.16 7.19
N VAL A 198 6.90 -11.47 6.95
CA VAL A 198 6.23 -12.13 5.84
C VAL A 198 5.06 -12.94 6.39
N TRP A 199 3.86 -12.66 5.90
CA TRP A 199 2.61 -13.25 6.35
C TRP A 199 2.03 -14.16 5.29
N HIS A 200 1.58 -15.34 5.71
CA HIS A 200 0.62 -16.15 4.97
C HIS A 200 -0.79 -15.83 5.42
N VAL A 201 -1.69 -15.66 4.47
CA VAL A 201 -3.12 -15.44 4.71
C VAL A 201 -3.93 -16.49 3.94
N GLY A 202 -4.71 -17.30 4.65
CA GLY A 202 -5.55 -18.32 4.04
C GLY A 202 -6.74 -17.75 3.27
N PHE A 203 -7.33 -18.56 2.38
CA PHE A 203 -8.56 -18.18 1.64
C PHE A 203 -9.84 -18.60 2.33
N ASN A 204 -9.77 -19.67 3.13
CA ASN A 204 -10.94 -20.24 3.76
C ASN A 204 -11.01 -19.77 5.21
N PRO A 205 -12.17 -19.27 5.65
CA PRO A 205 -12.35 -18.92 7.06
C PRO A 205 -12.30 -20.18 7.92
N GLU A 206 -11.68 -20.05 9.09
CA GLU A 206 -11.71 -21.05 10.14
C GLU A 206 -13.12 -21.15 10.75
N SER A 207 -13.31 -22.05 11.72
CA SER A 207 -14.62 -22.26 12.36
C SER A 207 -15.21 -21.02 13.03
N ASP A 208 -14.37 -20.04 13.36
CA ASP A 208 -14.77 -18.75 13.96
C ASP A 208 -15.11 -17.67 12.92
N GLY A 209 -15.03 -17.99 11.62
CA GLY A 209 -15.30 -17.07 10.52
C GLY A 209 -14.12 -16.18 10.14
N ARG A 210 -12.96 -16.28 10.81
CA ARG A 210 -11.77 -15.49 10.48
C ARG A 210 -10.86 -16.26 9.54
N LEU A 211 -10.19 -15.55 8.63
CA LEU A 211 -9.16 -16.15 7.79
C LEU A 211 -7.92 -16.47 8.63
N SER A 212 -7.27 -17.60 8.33
CA SER A 212 -6.03 -17.98 8.99
C SER A 212 -4.91 -17.01 8.62
N THR A 213 -4.12 -16.61 9.62
CA THR A 213 -2.95 -15.74 9.42
C THR A 213 -1.75 -16.32 10.15
N GLU A 214 -0.63 -16.42 9.45
CA GLU A 214 0.61 -16.98 9.98
C GLU A 214 1.79 -16.08 9.63
N ASN A 215 2.56 -15.66 10.63
CA ASN A 215 3.85 -15.00 10.41
C ASN A 215 4.91 -16.08 10.16
N VAL A 216 5.35 -16.22 8.92
CA VAL A 216 6.28 -17.30 8.52
C VAL A 216 7.74 -16.87 8.55
N ALA A 217 8.02 -15.58 8.60
CA ALA A 217 9.36 -15.06 8.75
C ALA A 217 9.37 -13.62 9.24
N VAL A 218 10.41 -13.29 10.01
CA VAL A 218 10.81 -11.91 10.32
C VAL A 218 12.23 -11.71 9.81
N LEU A 219 12.35 -10.98 8.71
CA LEU A 219 13.62 -10.65 8.09
C LEU A 219 14.24 -9.45 8.82
N PRO A 220 15.56 -9.41 9.03
CA PRO A 220 16.21 -8.34 9.78
C PRO A 220 16.06 -6.94 9.15
N GLY A 221 15.67 -6.86 7.87
CA GLY A 221 15.37 -5.60 7.20
C GLY A 221 16.61 -4.76 6.92
N HIS A 222 16.56 -3.48 7.27
CA HIS A 222 17.60 -2.48 6.98
C HIS A 222 18.11 -1.86 8.28
N ASN A 223 19.30 -1.22 8.24
CA ASN A 223 19.77 -0.41 9.36
C ASN A 223 19.03 0.94 9.39
N GLY A 224 17.77 0.90 9.80
CA GLY A 224 16.85 2.04 9.78
C GLY A 224 15.53 1.67 9.11
N GLU A 225 14.74 2.70 8.78
CA GLU A 225 13.42 2.51 8.17
C GLU A 225 13.53 1.87 6.79
N VAL A 226 12.67 0.89 6.53
CA VAL A 226 12.45 0.33 5.19
C VAL A 226 11.50 1.27 4.45
N TRP A 227 11.89 1.75 3.28
CA TRP A 227 11.11 2.72 2.50
C TRP A 227 10.18 2.06 1.50
N GLN A 228 10.61 0.94 0.90
CA GLN A 228 9.80 0.23 -0.09
C GLN A 228 10.01 -1.28 0.02
N LEU A 229 8.94 -2.01 -0.28
CA LEU A 229 8.90 -3.43 -0.52
C LEU A 229 8.28 -3.68 -1.90
N GLU A 230 8.82 -4.62 -2.67
CA GLU A 230 8.20 -5.07 -3.93
C GLU A 230 8.47 -6.55 -4.17
N TRP A 231 7.45 -7.28 -4.60
CA TRP A 231 7.59 -8.67 -5.03
C TRP A 231 7.91 -8.75 -6.52
N ASP A 232 8.69 -9.75 -6.91
CA ASP A 232 8.80 -10.09 -8.33
C ASP A 232 7.45 -10.59 -8.90
N MET A 233 7.36 -10.66 -10.22
CA MET A 233 6.12 -11.11 -10.89
C MET A 233 5.71 -12.54 -10.50
N GLY A 234 6.66 -13.37 -10.08
CA GLY A 234 6.41 -14.72 -9.57
C GLY A 234 5.94 -14.78 -8.12
N GLY A 235 6.07 -13.68 -7.37
CA GLY A 235 5.83 -13.64 -5.93
C GLY A 235 6.79 -14.52 -5.12
N MET A 236 7.95 -14.86 -5.68
CA MET A 236 8.97 -15.72 -5.09
C MET A 236 10.08 -14.92 -4.41
N THR A 237 10.43 -13.75 -4.96
CA THR A 237 11.52 -12.91 -4.46
C THR A 237 10.95 -11.58 -3.99
N LEU A 238 11.31 -11.18 -2.77
CA LEU A 238 10.98 -9.88 -2.20
C LEU A 238 12.20 -8.97 -2.30
N ALA A 239 12.04 -7.78 -2.87
CA ALA A 239 13.02 -6.71 -2.81
C ALA A 239 12.64 -5.72 -1.69
N SER A 240 13.63 -5.24 -0.96
CA SER A 240 13.47 -4.17 0.05
C SER A 240 14.53 -3.09 -0.09
N THR A 241 14.14 -1.85 0.20
CA THR A 241 15.05 -0.69 0.26
C THR A 241 14.85 0.08 1.54
N GLY A 242 15.88 0.79 2.01
CA GLY A 242 15.80 1.52 3.26
C GLY A 242 16.85 2.61 3.41
N VAL A 243 16.83 3.23 4.59
CA VAL A 243 17.68 4.37 4.99
C VAL A 243 19.18 4.09 4.82
N ASP A 244 19.60 2.83 4.94
CA ASP A 244 21.00 2.42 4.84
C ASP A 244 21.58 2.46 3.42
N GLY A 245 20.78 2.83 2.41
CA GLY A 245 21.23 2.91 1.02
C GLY A 245 21.52 1.54 0.42
N MET A 246 20.92 0.49 0.97
CA MET A 246 21.03 -0.87 0.44
C MET A 246 19.71 -1.28 -0.24
N VAL A 247 19.82 -2.14 -1.24
CA VAL A 247 18.72 -2.95 -1.78
C VAL A 247 18.98 -4.39 -1.38
N ARG A 248 18.02 -5.06 -0.76
CA ARG A 248 18.13 -6.46 -0.35
C ARG A 248 17.12 -7.32 -1.10
N LEU A 249 17.55 -8.50 -1.52
CA LEU A 249 16.70 -9.50 -2.15
C LEU A 249 16.53 -10.68 -1.21
N TRP A 250 15.29 -11.06 -0.96
CA TRP A 250 14.91 -12.12 -0.02
C TRP A 250 14.16 -13.23 -0.75
N GLN A 251 14.49 -14.47 -0.42
CA GLN A 251 13.82 -15.63 -1.00
C GLN A 251 13.74 -16.77 0.01
N ALA A 252 12.60 -17.47 0.03
CA ALA A 252 12.45 -18.71 0.78
C ALA A 252 13.08 -19.88 0.04
N ASN A 253 13.77 -20.75 0.77
CA ASN A 253 14.20 -22.04 0.24
C ASN A 253 13.04 -23.05 0.23
N LEU A 254 13.29 -24.28 -0.26
CA LEU A 254 12.29 -25.34 -0.34
C LEU A 254 11.69 -25.76 1.03
N ASN A 255 12.36 -25.41 2.13
CA ASN A 255 11.89 -25.69 3.48
C ASN A 255 11.08 -24.52 4.07
N GLY A 256 10.81 -23.47 3.28
CA GLY A 256 10.12 -22.26 3.73
C GLY A 256 10.99 -21.30 4.54
N VAL A 257 12.29 -21.56 4.66
CA VAL A 257 13.21 -20.67 5.40
C VAL A 257 13.67 -19.55 4.49
N TRP A 258 13.46 -18.32 4.92
CA TRP A 258 13.84 -17.11 4.20
C TRP A 258 15.32 -16.76 4.39
N HIS A 259 15.97 -16.39 3.30
CA HIS A 259 17.37 -15.96 3.29
C HIS A 259 17.54 -14.68 2.46
N GLU A 260 18.50 -13.86 2.86
CA GLU A 260 19.05 -12.79 2.03
C GLU A 260 19.85 -13.43 0.89
N GLN A 261 19.39 -13.27 -0.35
CA GLN A 261 20.04 -13.81 -1.54
C GLN A 261 21.10 -12.86 -2.09
N ALA A 262 20.84 -11.55 -1.98
CA ALA A 262 21.74 -10.53 -2.47
C ALA A 262 21.54 -9.21 -1.73
N VAL A 263 22.62 -8.43 -1.65
CA VAL A 263 22.62 -7.04 -1.20
C VAL A 263 23.31 -6.21 -2.28
N LEU A 264 22.67 -5.10 -2.67
CA LEU A 264 23.22 -4.13 -3.59
C LEU A 264 23.38 -2.80 -2.86
N ASP A 265 24.59 -2.26 -2.87
CA ASP A 265 24.89 -0.94 -2.33
C ASP A 265 24.60 0.13 -3.41
N CYS A 266 23.68 1.04 -3.12
CA CYS A 266 23.33 2.13 -4.03
C CYS A 266 24.08 3.44 -3.74
N ASN A 267 24.98 3.47 -2.75
CA ASN A 267 25.77 4.65 -2.38
C ASN A 267 26.87 5.00 -3.41
N GLY A 268 26.93 4.32 -4.55
CA GLY A 268 27.72 4.76 -5.69
C GLY A 268 29.23 4.74 -5.44
N SER A 269 29.79 3.62 -5.00
CA SER A 269 31.22 3.40 -5.17
C SER A 269 31.50 2.88 -6.58
N HIS A 270 31.73 3.80 -7.52
CA HIS A 270 32.57 3.49 -8.66
C HIS A 270 33.94 3.04 -8.12
N GLN A 271 34.34 1.79 -8.41
CA GLN A 271 35.74 1.46 -8.58
C GLN A 271 36.04 1.38 -10.06
#